data_AF-A0A925AG92-F1
#
_entry.id   AF-A0A925AG92-F1
#
_cell.length_a   1.000
_cell.length_b   1.000
_cell.length_c   1.000
_cell.angle_alpha   90.00
_cell.angle_beta   90.00
_cell.angle_gamma   90.00
#
_symmetry.space_group_name_H-M   'P 1'
#
loop_
_entity.id
_entity.type
_entity.pdbx_description
1 polymer ?
#
loop_
_entity_poly.entity_id
_entity_poly.type
_entity_poly.pdbx_seq_one_letter_code
_entity_poly.pdbx_strand_id
1 'polypeptide(L)'
;MHERSPGVVQSFWKMIEQIVSGKVMKRGAKLGPEAQQRLRSVIPSHPLLADLRSASCLEPENYYSFVAEGRILPYHSEVKAFTTNGLQLKNGGNLYCDIVVLSLGSLTPSFPFLPDQYRTMLESEPDGVQLYRHLVHPRIPRMGFAGFNHGFLHVPSVEVGTLWLSALWKGSLELPSVETMESSIAYLQSWKREHIHFEPSRSCGVNTRFQQYLDTLLKDLQISPYRKLPNVLAEVFVRYRAADYADVFKDYQRGNPAGKILSPSALLN
;
A
#
# COMPACT_ATOMS: atom_id res chain seq x y z
N MET A 1 17.90 13.54 3.69
CA MET A 1 18.53 12.49 4.52
C MET A 1 18.79 11.23 3.71
N HIS A 2 17.79 10.70 2.98
CA HIS A 2 17.97 9.52 2.12
C HIS A 2 19.06 9.67 1.05
N GLU A 3 19.17 10.84 0.41
CA GLU A 3 20.24 11.12 -0.58
C GLU A 3 21.55 11.58 0.07
N ARG A 4 21.45 12.38 1.14
CA ARG A 4 22.61 13.02 1.78
C ARG A 4 23.35 12.10 2.75
N SER A 5 22.72 11.04 3.24
CA SER A 5 23.28 10.11 4.24
C SER A 5 22.72 8.69 4.09
N PRO A 6 22.87 8.06 2.91
CA PRO A 6 22.27 6.74 2.64
C PRO A 6 22.74 5.65 3.61
N GLY A 7 23.99 5.70 4.08
CA GLY A 7 24.53 4.74 5.06
C GLY A 7 23.86 4.78 6.44
N VAL A 8 23.42 5.96 6.89
CA VAL A 8 22.68 6.10 8.16
C VAL A 8 21.29 5.46 8.04
N VAL A 9 20.60 5.74 6.94
CA VAL A 9 19.28 5.16 6.65
C VAL A 9 19.39 3.64 6.53
N GLN A 10 20.39 3.13 5.81
CA GLN A 10 20.58 1.70 5.65
C GLN A 10 20.88 1.02 6.99
N SER A 11 21.73 1.62 7.82
CA SER A 11 22.04 1.11 9.16
C SER A 11 20.80 1.08 10.06
N PHE A 12 19.98 2.13 10.01
CA PHE A 12 18.70 2.17 10.74
C PHE A 12 17.79 1.00 10.33
N TRP A 13 17.57 0.80 9.03
CA TRP A 13 16.71 -0.30 8.57
C TRP A 13 17.27 -1.68 8.89
N LYS A 14 18.59 -1.87 8.80
CA LYS A 14 19.25 -3.13 9.23
C LYS A 14 19.03 -3.39 10.72
N MET A 15 19.13 -2.36 11.56
CA MET A 15 18.85 -2.50 12.99
C MET A 15 17.40 -2.93 13.24
N ILE A 16 16.42 -2.32 12.55
CA ILE A 16 15.00 -2.71 12.67
C ILE A 16 14.80 -4.16 12.20
N GLU A 17 15.39 -4.55 11.07
CA GLU A 17 15.35 -5.92 10.55
C GLU A 17 15.89 -6.94 11.57
N GLN A 18 17.02 -6.64 12.20
CA GLN A 18 17.59 -7.49 13.26
C GLN A 18 16.66 -7.62 14.47
N ILE A 19 15.97 -6.54 14.86
CA ILE A 19 14.99 -6.57 15.96
C ILE A 19 13.81 -7.47 15.60
N VAL A 20 13.27 -7.34 14.38
CA VAL A 20 12.13 -8.15 13.90
C VAL A 20 12.52 -9.62 13.82
N SER A 21 13.61 -9.94 13.13
CA SER A 21 14.13 -11.32 13.00
C SER A 21 14.49 -11.91 14.36
N GLY A 22 15.09 -11.13 15.26
CA GLY A 22 15.39 -11.55 16.62
C GLY A 22 14.13 -11.91 17.42
N LYS A 23 13.04 -11.15 17.28
CA LYS A 23 11.75 -11.49 17.90
C LYS A 23 11.17 -12.81 17.39
N VAL A 24 11.28 -13.05 16.08
CA VAL A 24 10.86 -14.33 15.46
C VAL A 24 11.68 -15.49 16.03
N MET A 25 13.01 -15.40 15.97
CA MET A 25 13.90 -16.47 16.45
C MET A 25 13.72 -16.80 17.94
N LYS A 26 13.40 -15.80 18.76
CA LYS A 26 13.15 -15.97 20.20
C LYS A 26 11.97 -16.90 20.49
N ARG A 27 11.00 -17.05 19.57
CA ARG A 27 9.84 -17.94 19.74
C ARG A 27 10.23 -19.41 19.88
N GLY A 28 11.31 -19.83 19.23
CA GLY A 28 11.82 -21.20 19.28
C GLY A 28 13.00 -21.41 20.22
N ALA A 29 13.40 -20.41 21.02
CA ALA A 29 14.66 -20.46 21.78
C ALA A 29 14.73 -21.63 22.78
N LYS A 30 13.58 -22.12 23.24
CA LYS A 30 13.46 -23.24 24.19
C LYS A 30 13.00 -24.56 23.55
N LEU A 31 12.82 -24.60 22.22
CA LEU A 31 12.23 -25.73 21.50
C LEU A 31 13.26 -26.55 20.69
N GLY A 32 14.55 -26.31 20.92
CA GLY A 32 15.64 -27.06 20.29
C GLY A 32 16.00 -26.61 18.87
N PRO A 33 16.97 -27.30 18.23
CA PRO A 33 17.55 -26.89 16.95
C PRO A 33 16.58 -26.98 15.77
N GLU A 34 15.66 -27.95 15.75
CA GLU A 34 14.67 -28.09 14.68
C GLU A 34 13.70 -26.90 14.63
N ALA A 35 13.26 -26.41 15.78
CA ALA A 35 12.42 -25.22 15.89
C ALA A 35 13.15 -23.99 15.36
N GLN A 36 14.45 -23.85 15.67
CA GLN A 36 15.30 -22.78 15.14
C GLN A 36 15.41 -22.87 13.62
N GLN A 37 15.56 -24.07 13.06
CA GLN A 37 15.63 -24.27 11.61
C GLN A 37 14.32 -23.85 10.91
N ARG A 38 13.16 -24.26 11.44
CA ARG A 38 11.83 -23.85 10.91
C ARG A 38 11.61 -22.35 11.01
N LEU A 39 12.08 -21.69 12.07
CA LEU A 39 11.97 -20.24 12.20
C LEU A 39 12.88 -19.50 11.23
N ARG A 40 14.09 -20.01 10.97
CA ARG A 40 14.99 -19.41 9.98
C ARG A 40 14.39 -19.43 8.57
N SER A 41 13.60 -20.44 8.20
CA SER A 41 12.99 -20.47 6.88
C SER A 41 11.95 -19.37 6.68
N VAL A 42 11.23 -18.95 7.72
CA VAL A 42 10.22 -17.88 7.60
C VAL A 42 10.79 -16.46 7.74
N ILE A 43 12.12 -16.32 7.81
CA ILE A 43 12.79 -15.01 7.75
C ILE A 43 13.08 -14.69 6.27
N PRO A 44 12.59 -13.56 5.75
CA PRO A 44 12.87 -13.14 4.38
C PRO A 44 14.37 -13.00 4.09
N SER A 45 14.79 -13.34 2.88
CA SER A 45 16.18 -13.17 2.42
C SER A 45 16.46 -11.78 1.83
N HIS A 46 15.42 -10.96 1.64
CA HIS A 46 15.52 -9.59 1.15
C HIS A 46 15.33 -8.58 2.30
N PRO A 47 15.74 -7.31 2.11
CA PRO A 47 15.65 -6.30 3.17
C PRO A 47 14.22 -5.95 3.56
N LEU A 48 13.98 -5.73 4.86
CA LEU A 48 12.66 -5.38 5.40
C LEU A 48 11.99 -4.17 4.70
N LEU A 49 12.81 -3.21 4.23
CA LEU A 49 12.30 -2.02 3.55
C LEU A 49 11.52 -2.35 2.26
N ALA A 50 11.87 -3.44 1.57
CA ALA A 50 11.15 -3.87 0.37
C ALA A 50 9.73 -4.35 0.70
N ASP A 51 9.55 -5.03 1.84
CA ASP A 51 8.25 -5.46 2.35
C ASP A 51 7.40 -4.25 2.76
N LEU A 52 7.99 -3.30 3.50
CA LEU A 52 7.29 -2.10 3.98
C LEU A 52 6.83 -1.17 2.84
N ARG A 53 7.35 -1.33 1.62
CA ARG A 53 6.89 -0.60 0.43
C ARG A 53 5.78 -1.35 -0.31
N SER A 54 5.67 -2.65 -0.10
CA SER A 54 4.72 -3.54 -0.77
C SER A 54 3.52 -3.85 0.12
N ALA A 55 2.60 -4.66 -0.40
CA ALA A 55 1.50 -5.20 0.38
C ALA A 55 2.04 -5.91 1.63
N SER A 56 1.68 -5.40 2.80
CA SER A 56 2.08 -5.93 4.10
C SER A 56 0.86 -6.48 4.83
N CYS A 57 1.02 -7.62 5.49
CA CYS A 57 0.01 -8.20 6.34
C CYS A 57 0.44 -8.12 7.82
N LEU A 58 -0.55 -8.14 8.71
CA LEU A 58 -0.28 -8.37 10.13
C LEU A 58 0.02 -9.86 10.33
N GLU A 59 0.97 -10.14 11.21
CA GLU A 59 1.23 -11.51 11.68
C GLU A 59 -0.07 -12.14 12.19
N PRO A 60 -0.51 -13.29 11.65
CA PRO A 60 -1.61 -14.04 12.23
C PRO A 60 -1.27 -14.46 13.65
N GLU A 61 -2.29 -14.53 14.51
CA GLU A 61 -2.08 -14.87 15.92
C GLU A 61 -1.30 -16.19 16.06
N ASN A 62 -0.22 -16.16 16.85
CA ASN A 62 0.64 -17.31 17.14
C ASN A 62 1.35 -17.96 15.94
N TYR A 63 1.39 -17.32 14.76
CA TYR A 63 1.99 -17.90 13.56
C TYR A 63 3.41 -18.45 13.81
N TYR A 64 4.34 -17.61 14.31
CA TYR A 64 5.72 -18.05 14.54
C TYR A 64 5.82 -19.09 15.67
N SER A 65 4.93 -19.06 16.67
CA SER A 65 4.89 -20.09 17.70
C SER A 65 4.52 -21.45 17.11
N PHE A 66 3.51 -21.49 16.25
CA PHE A 66 3.10 -22.74 15.57
C PHE A 66 4.14 -23.25 14.59
N VAL A 67 4.88 -22.36 13.92
CA VAL A 67 6.06 -22.74 13.12
C VAL A 67 7.14 -23.35 14.03
N ALA A 68 7.44 -22.73 15.16
CA ALA A 68 8.43 -23.23 16.10
C ALA A 68 8.04 -24.60 16.69
N GLU A 69 6.76 -24.80 17.01
CA GLU A 69 6.19 -26.05 17.52
C GLU A 69 6.08 -27.15 16.44
N GLY A 70 6.24 -26.81 15.16
CA GLY A 70 6.07 -27.77 14.05
C GLY A 70 4.61 -28.03 13.66
N ARG A 71 3.66 -27.25 14.19
CA ARG A 71 2.25 -27.27 13.81
C ARG A 71 2.01 -26.62 12.44
N ILE A 72 2.87 -25.69 12.06
CA ILE A 72 2.96 -25.14 10.70
C ILE A 72 4.33 -25.49 10.15
N LEU A 73 4.35 -26.15 8.99
CA LEU A 73 5.58 -26.51 8.29
C LEU A 73 5.73 -25.61 7.06
N PRO A 74 6.63 -24.61 7.10
CA PRO A 74 6.89 -23.73 5.96
C PRO A 74 7.66 -24.47 4.86
N TYR A 75 7.24 -24.30 3.61
CA TYR A 75 7.93 -24.83 2.43
C TYR A 75 8.23 -23.69 1.45
N HIS A 76 9.50 -23.53 1.09
CA HIS A 76 9.94 -22.53 0.11
C HIS A 76 10.06 -23.17 -1.27
N SER A 77 8.92 -23.33 -1.94
CA SER A 77 8.86 -23.82 -3.33
C SER A 77 7.52 -23.44 -3.95
N GLU A 78 7.48 -23.44 -5.28
CA GLU A 78 6.24 -23.32 -6.03
C GLU A 78 5.57 -24.68 -6.20
N VAL A 79 4.24 -24.68 -6.26
CA VAL A 79 3.45 -25.85 -6.64
C VAL A 79 3.69 -26.14 -8.12
N LYS A 80 4.12 -27.37 -8.42
CA LYS A 80 4.29 -27.87 -9.79
C LYS A 80 3.00 -28.51 -10.32
N ALA A 81 2.36 -29.36 -9.51
CA ALA A 81 1.15 -30.06 -9.87
C ALA A 81 0.37 -30.53 -8.64
N PHE A 82 -0.94 -30.69 -8.80
CA PHE A 82 -1.75 -31.47 -7.87
C PHE A 82 -1.55 -32.96 -8.16
N THR A 83 -1.61 -33.76 -7.11
CA THR A 83 -1.59 -35.22 -7.16
C THR A 83 -2.87 -35.75 -6.52
N THR A 84 -3.15 -37.04 -6.69
CA THR A 84 -4.33 -37.67 -6.07
C THR A 84 -4.38 -37.48 -4.55
N ASN A 85 -3.22 -37.34 -3.90
CA ASN A 85 -3.10 -37.31 -2.44
C ASN A 85 -2.46 -36.01 -1.90
N GLY A 86 -2.35 -34.95 -2.72
CA GLY A 86 -1.75 -33.69 -2.29
C GLY A 86 -1.01 -32.94 -3.40
N LEU A 87 0.22 -32.47 -3.15
CA LEU A 87 0.95 -31.55 -4.03
C LEU A 87 2.36 -32.05 -4.39
N GLN A 88 2.77 -31.85 -5.65
CA GLN A 88 4.17 -31.92 -6.07
C GLN A 88 4.75 -30.50 -6.15
N LEU A 89 5.92 -30.29 -5.56
CA LEU A 89 6.66 -29.04 -5.56
C LEU A 89 7.72 -29.02 -6.66
N LYS A 90 8.09 -27.82 -7.14
CA LYS A 90 9.13 -27.68 -8.19
C LYS A 90 10.51 -28.14 -7.74
N ASN A 91 10.80 -28.09 -6.44
CA ASN A 91 12.06 -28.61 -5.88
C ASN A 91 12.09 -30.14 -5.74
N GLY A 92 11.06 -30.85 -6.23
CA GLY A 92 10.95 -32.31 -6.17
C GLY A 92 10.25 -32.85 -4.91
N GLY A 93 9.92 -31.99 -3.95
CA GLY A 93 9.17 -32.40 -2.75
C GLY A 93 7.73 -32.82 -3.07
N ASN A 94 7.20 -33.78 -2.30
CA ASN A 94 5.79 -34.16 -2.35
C ASN A 94 5.17 -33.92 -0.97
N LEU A 95 4.01 -33.28 -0.95
CA LEU A 95 3.25 -32.99 0.26
C LEU A 95 1.94 -33.76 0.20
N TYR A 96 1.66 -34.55 1.24
CA TYR A 96 0.35 -35.16 1.42
C TYR A 96 -0.59 -34.15 2.09
N CYS A 97 -1.78 -33.94 1.53
CA CYS A 97 -2.80 -33.12 2.17
C CYS A 97 -4.20 -33.45 1.65
N ASP A 98 -5.21 -33.28 2.51
CA ASP A 98 -6.61 -33.50 2.16
C ASP A 98 -7.28 -32.24 1.59
N ILE A 99 -6.77 -31.04 1.94
CA ILE A 99 -7.33 -29.75 1.54
C ILE A 99 -6.20 -28.81 1.08
N VAL A 100 -6.44 -28.12 -0.03
CA VAL A 100 -5.58 -27.04 -0.52
C VAL A 100 -6.37 -25.73 -0.53
N VAL A 101 -5.87 -24.73 0.19
CA VAL A 101 -6.44 -23.38 0.22
C VAL A 101 -5.53 -22.45 -0.57
N LEU A 102 -6.04 -21.89 -1.67
CA LEU A 102 -5.29 -21.00 -2.55
C LEU A 102 -5.39 -19.53 -2.09
N SER A 103 -4.45 -19.10 -1.26
CA SER A 103 -4.36 -17.73 -0.74
C SER A 103 -3.49 -16.82 -1.63
N LEU A 104 -3.85 -16.70 -2.92
CA LEU A 104 -3.02 -16.04 -3.95
C LEU A 104 -3.23 -14.52 -4.09
N GLY A 105 -4.02 -13.91 -3.20
CA GLY A 105 -4.39 -12.50 -3.29
C GLY A 105 -5.46 -12.24 -4.35
N SER A 106 -5.49 -11.04 -4.90
CA SER A 106 -6.45 -10.60 -5.94
C SER A 106 -5.73 -10.12 -7.18
N LEU A 107 -6.33 -10.36 -8.34
CA LEU A 107 -5.87 -9.78 -9.60
C LEU A 107 -6.17 -8.27 -9.64
N THR A 108 -5.54 -7.59 -10.58
CA THR A 108 -5.89 -6.20 -10.90
C THR A 108 -7.37 -6.13 -11.34
N PRO A 109 -8.11 -5.09 -10.92
CA PRO A 109 -9.52 -4.94 -11.31
C PRO A 109 -9.70 -4.86 -12.83
N SER A 110 -10.75 -5.50 -13.33
CA SER A 110 -11.27 -5.27 -14.69
C SER A 110 -12.60 -4.53 -14.63
N PHE A 111 -12.97 -3.87 -15.73
CA PHE A 111 -14.15 -3.02 -15.84
C PHE A 111 -15.06 -3.49 -16.98
N PRO A 112 -15.61 -4.73 -16.90
CA PRO A 112 -16.43 -5.30 -17.98
C PRO A 112 -17.73 -4.53 -18.25
N PHE A 113 -18.12 -3.63 -17.34
CA PHE A 113 -19.27 -2.75 -17.46
C PHE A 113 -18.97 -1.44 -18.20
N LEU A 114 -17.71 -1.16 -18.58
CA LEU A 114 -17.33 0.03 -19.33
C LEU A 114 -17.16 -0.25 -20.82
N PRO A 115 -17.39 0.75 -21.70
CA PRO A 115 -17.02 0.67 -23.11
C PRO A 115 -15.55 0.33 -23.34
N ASP A 116 -15.25 -0.41 -24.40
CA ASP A 116 -13.91 -0.92 -24.69
C ASP A 116 -12.84 0.16 -24.75
N GLN A 117 -13.15 1.35 -25.31
CA GLN A 117 -12.21 2.47 -25.35
C GLN A 117 -11.68 2.89 -23.97
N TYR A 118 -12.49 2.77 -22.91
CA TYR A 118 -12.08 3.10 -21.55
C TYR A 118 -11.39 1.92 -20.88
N ARG A 119 -11.81 0.69 -21.18
CA ARG A 119 -11.13 -0.51 -20.71
C ARG A 119 -9.70 -0.57 -21.23
N THR A 120 -9.47 -0.25 -22.51
CA THR A 120 -8.12 -0.14 -23.08
C THR A 120 -7.24 0.85 -22.32
N MET A 121 -7.80 1.95 -21.79
CA MET A 121 -7.03 2.91 -20.99
C MET A 121 -6.78 2.43 -19.56
N LEU A 122 -7.77 1.79 -18.93
CA LEU A 122 -7.71 1.41 -17.50
C LEU A 122 -6.98 0.08 -17.28
N GLU A 123 -7.03 -0.84 -18.25
CA GLU A 123 -6.55 -2.22 -18.17
C GLU A 123 -5.24 -2.43 -18.95
N SER A 124 -4.61 -1.36 -19.49
CA SER A 124 -3.39 -1.47 -20.30
C SER A 124 -2.16 -1.90 -19.52
N GLU A 125 -2.15 -1.69 -18.21
CA GLU A 125 -0.97 -1.91 -17.37
C GLU A 125 -1.10 -3.20 -16.55
N PRO A 126 -0.08 -4.06 -16.55
CA PRO A 126 -0.13 -5.34 -15.84
C PRO A 126 -0.20 -5.16 -14.32
N ASP A 127 0.19 -3.98 -13.83
CA ASP A 127 0.21 -3.64 -12.42
C ASP A 127 -0.99 -2.79 -11.96
N GLY A 128 -1.98 -2.64 -12.84
CA GLY A 128 -3.31 -2.10 -12.59
C GLY A 128 -3.50 -0.64 -13.00
N VAL A 129 -4.66 -0.10 -12.63
CA VAL A 129 -5.18 1.18 -13.15
C VAL A 129 -4.33 2.37 -12.74
N GLN A 130 -3.94 3.18 -13.70
CA GLN A 130 -3.15 4.38 -13.49
C GLN A 130 -4.04 5.63 -13.46
N LEU A 131 -4.11 6.30 -12.30
CA LEU A 131 -5.04 7.41 -12.06
C LEU A 131 -4.32 8.61 -11.45
N TYR A 132 -4.72 9.81 -11.86
CA TYR A 132 -4.31 11.03 -11.20
C TYR A 132 -4.91 11.07 -9.79
N ARG A 133 -4.04 11.26 -8.79
CA ARG A 133 -4.37 11.21 -7.35
C ARG A 133 -5.05 9.91 -6.89
N HIS A 134 -4.94 8.83 -7.67
CA HIS A 134 -5.70 7.59 -7.46
C HIS A 134 -7.22 7.77 -7.53
N LEU A 135 -7.70 8.86 -8.16
CA LEU A 135 -9.12 9.27 -8.17
C LEU A 135 -9.70 9.43 -9.57
N VAL A 136 -8.96 9.93 -10.56
CA VAL A 136 -9.51 10.23 -11.91
C VAL A 136 -8.54 9.85 -13.02
N HIS A 137 -9.07 9.47 -14.18
CA HIS A 137 -8.29 9.30 -15.40
C HIS A 137 -8.43 10.56 -16.27
N PRO A 138 -7.34 11.20 -16.73
CA PRO A 138 -7.41 12.52 -17.40
C PRO A 138 -8.19 12.51 -18.72
N ARG A 139 -8.32 11.34 -19.37
CA ARG A 139 -9.05 11.17 -20.63
C ARG A 139 -10.43 10.53 -20.51
N ILE A 140 -10.88 10.20 -19.29
CA ILE A 140 -12.23 9.65 -19.09
C ILE A 140 -13.11 10.69 -18.40
N PRO A 141 -14.09 11.28 -19.11
CA PRO A 141 -14.87 12.38 -18.57
C PRO A 141 -15.82 11.91 -17.47
N ARG A 142 -15.96 12.72 -16.42
CA ARG A 142 -16.99 12.57 -15.37
C ARG A 142 -17.00 11.20 -14.68
N MET A 143 -15.84 10.58 -14.53
CA MET A 143 -15.68 9.32 -13.82
C MET A 143 -14.64 9.45 -12.71
N GLY A 144 -15.02 9.06 -11.50
CA GLY A 144 -14.17 9.06 -10.32
C GLY A 144 -14.08 7.66 -9.72
N PHE A 145 -12.93 7.36 -9.14
CA PHE A 145 -12.60 6.08 -8.50
C PHE A 145 -12.38 6.33 -7.02
N ALA A 146 -13.22 5.73 -6.17
CA ALA A 146 -13.03 5.75 -4.72
C ALA A 146 -12.52 4.38 -4.28
N GLY A 147 -11.43 4.35 -3.49
CA GLY A 147 -10.84 3.09 -2.98
C GLY A 147 -9.65 2.55 -3.77
N PHE A 148 -9.20 3.23 -4.82
CA PHE A 148 -8.00 2.84 -5.58
C PHE A 148 -6.70 3.28 -4.88
N ASN A 149 -6.67 3.30 -3.54
CA ASN A 149 -5.64 3.88 -2.69
C ASN A 149 -5.38 3.02 -1.43
N HIS A 150 -5.03 1.75 -1.64
CA HIS A 150 -4.80 0.76 -0.58
C HIS A 150 -3.62 1.13 0.34
N GLY A 151 -3.85 1.15 1.65
CA GLY A 151 -2.84 1.42 2.66
C GLY A 151 -3.41 1.43 4.09
N PHE A 152 -2.58 1.76 5.09
CA PHE A 152 -2.94 1.62 6.52
C PHE A 152 -4.10 2.51 6.99
N LEU A 153 -4.29 3.69 6.39
CA LEU A 153 -5.42 4.59 6.64
C LEU A 153 -6.42 4.60 5.47
N HIS A 154 -6.74 3.43 4.91
CA HIS A 154 -7.63 3.31 3.75
C HIS A 154 -8.98 4.04 3.94
N VAL A 155 -9.66 3.86 5.07
CA VAL A 155 -10.97 4.49 5.30
C VAL A 155 -10.89 6.02 5.26
N PRO A 156 -10.01 6.69 6.04
CA PRO A 156 -9.77 8.13 5.87
C PRO A 156 -9.37 8.53 4.44
N SER A 157 -8.51 7.76 3.77
CA SER A 157 -8.07 8.04 2.40
C SER A 157 -9.23 8.05 1.41
N VAL A 158 -10.20 7.15 1.56
CA VAL A 158 -11.42 7.13 0.74
C VAL A 158 -12.33 8.32 1.07
N GLU A 159 -12.49 8.67 2.34
CA GLU A 159 -13.29 9.83 2.75
C GLU A 159 -12.73 11.14 2.19
N VAL A 160 -11.42 11.38 2.36
CA VAL A 160 -10.76 12.56 1.79
C VAL A 160 -10.81 12.55 0.26
N GLY A 161 -10.61 11.39 -0.37
CA GLY A 161 -10.71 11.24 -1.81
C GLY A 161 -12.10 11.52 -2.38
N THR A 162 -13.16 11.11 -1.69
CA THR A 162 -14.55 11.39 -2.08
C THR A 162 -14.92 12.86 -1.86
N LEU A 163 -14.39 13.51 -0.82
CA LEU A 163 -14.49 14.95 -0.66
C LEU A 163 -13.80 15.69 -1.81
N TRP A 164 -12.62 15.23 -2.23
CA TRP A 164 -11.90 15.77 -3.39
C TRP A 164 -12.70 15.62 -4.68
N LEU A 165 -13.28 14.45 -4.95
CA LEU A 165 -14.16 14.21 -6.10
C LEU A 165 -15.42 15.09 -6.06
N SER A 166 -15.98 15.31 -4.85
CA SER A 166 -17.14 16.19 -4.66
C SER A 166 -16.78 17.65 -4.97
N ALA A 167 -15.61 18.11 -4.53
CA ALA A 167 -15.11 19.45 -4.83
C ALA A 167 -14.93 19.66 -6.35
N LEU A 168 -14.39 18.64 -7.03
CA LEU A 168 -14.23 18.61 -8.49
C LEU A 168 -15.58 18.76 -9.21
N TRP A 169 -16.55 17.90 -8.89
CA TRP A 169 -17.85 17.92 -9.59
C TRP A 169 -18.72 19.12 -9.26
N LYS A 170 -18.51 19.75 -8.09
CA LYS A 170 -19.13 21.04 -7.76
C LYS A 170 -18.50 22.22 -8.53
N GLY A 171 -17.40 22.00 -9.24
CA GLY A 171 -16.63 23.06 -9.91
C GLY A 171 -15.82 23.93 -8.94
N SER A 172 -15.70 23.52 -7.67
CA SER A 172 -14.86 24.19 -6.68
C SER A 172 -13.40 23.74 -6.72
N LEU A 173 -13.10 22.69 -7.47
CA LEU A 173 -11.74 22.23 -7.76
C LEU A 173 -11.60 22.06 -9.27
N GLU A 174 -10.59 22.69 -9.84
CA GLU A 174 -10.26 22.64 -11.26
C GLU A 174 -9.02 21.76 -11.46
N LEU A 175 -9.11 20.79 -12.36
CA LEU A 175 -8.00 19.90 -12.67
C LEU A 175 -6.90 20.66 -13.43
N PRO A 176 -5.62 20.30 -13.24
CA PRO A 176 -4.57 20.78 -14.12
C PRO A 176 -4.74 20.21 -15.54
N SER A 177 -3.87 20.61 -16.47
CA SER A 177 -3.92 20.10 -17.85
C SER A 177 -3.78 18.58 -17.91
N VAL A 178 -4.28 17.97 -18.98
CA VAL A 178 -4.17 16.52 -19.23
C VAL A 178 -2.70 16.07 -19.18
N GLU A 179 -1.80 16.84 -19.79
CA GLU A 179 -0.37 16.55 -19.86
C GLU A 179 0.27 16.55 -18.47
N THR A 180 -0.19 17.46 -17.58
CA THR A 180 0.28 17.53 -16.19
C THR A 180 -0.17 16.30 -15.40
N MET A 181 -1.44 15.91 -15.56
CA MET A 181 -1.98 14.71 -14.91
C MET A 181 -1.26 13.44 -15.41
N GLU A 182 -1.06 13.31 -16.72
CA GLU A 182 -0.34 12.18 -17.33
C GLU A 182 1.12 12.12 -16.87
N SER A 183 1.80 13.27 -16.77
CA SER A 183 3.17 13.34 -16.24
C SER A 183 3.25 12.91 -14.77
N SER A 184 2.27 13.32 -13.95
CA SER A 184 2.17 12.89 -12.55
C SER A 184 1.93 11.39 -12.42
N ILE A 185 1.07 10.84 -13.28
CA ILE A 185 0.80 9.39 -13.35
C ILE A 185 2.08 8.63 -13.72
N ALA A 186 2.76 9.03 -14.80
CA ALA A 186 3.98 8.38 -15.27
C ALA A 186 5.10 8.40 -14.22
N TYR A 187 5.26 9.53 -13.51
CA TYR A 187 6.21 9.64 -12.40
C TYR A 187 5.91 8.63 -11.29
N LEU A 188 4.66 8.57 -10.81
CA LEU A 188 4.27 7.61 -9.76
C LEU A 188 4.39 6.17 -10.23
N GLN A 189 3.99 5.88 -11.46
CA GLN A 189 4.07 4.55 -12.03
C GLN A 189 5.52 4.06 -12.06
N SER A 190 6.43 4.86 -12.61
CA SER A 190 7.87 4.57 -12.64
C SER A 190 8.42 4.36 -11.24
N TRP A 191 8.12 5.29 -10.32
CA TRP A 191 8.57 5.22 -8.94
C TRP A 191 8.08 3.93 -8.24
N LYS A 192 6.81 3.55 -8.41
CA LYS A 192 6.25 2.32 -7.82
C LYS A 192 6.87 1.06 -8.42
N ARG A 193 7.14 1.03 -9.73
CA ARG A 193 7.79 -0.12 -10.39
C ARG A 193 9.20 -0.35 -9.88
N GLU A 194 9.94 0.73 -9.63
CA GLU A 194 11.29 0.69 -9.09
C GLU A 194 11.33 0.29 -7.60
N HIS A 195 10.31 0.64 -6.82
CA HIS A 195 10.40 0.58 -5.36
C HIS A 195 9.45 -0.41 -4.67
N ILE A 196 8.42 -0.91 -5.36
CA ILE A 196 7.42 -1.84 -4.83
C ILE A 196 7.55 -3.14 -5.60
N HIS A 197 8.05 -4.21 -4.97
CA HIS A 197 8.38 -5.46 -5.67
C HIS A 197 7.35 -6.57 -5.45
N PHE A 198 6.70 -6.60 -4.29
CA PHE A 198 5.85 -7.72 -3.86
C PHE A 198 4.37 -7.35 -3.85
N GLU A 199 3.91 -6.70 -4.91
CA GLU A 199 2.51 -6.30 -5.07
C GLU A 199 2.14 -6.28 -6.57
N PRO A 200 1.40 -7.29 -7.06
CA PRO A 200 0.94 -7.31 -8.44
C PRO A 200 0.06 -6.11 -8.77
N SER A 201 -0.81 -5.69 -7.86
CA SER A 201 -1.71 -4.54 -8.02
C SER A 201 -1.12 -3.22 -7.49
N ARG A 202 0.21 -3.00 -7.57
CA ARG A 202 0.87 -1.85 -6.92
C ARG A 202 0.33 -0.49 -7.34
N SER A 203 -0.33 -0.37 -8.49
CA SER A 203 -0.98 0.86 -8.95
C SER A 203 -1.90 1.48 -7.89
N CYS A 204 -2.64 0.68 -7.11
CA CYS A 204 -3.48 1.18 -6.02
C CYS A 204 -2.72 1.40 -4.70
N GLY A 205 -1.52 0.85 -4.56
CA GLY A 205 -0.76 0.88 -3.31
C GLY A 205 -0.29 2.29 -2.94
N VAL A 206 -0.68 2.73 -1.74
CA VAL A 206 -0.08 3.88 -1.03
C VAL A 206 0.61 3.45 0.25
N ASN A 207 0.33 2.26 0.80
CA ASN A 207 1.07 1.57 1.88
C ASN A 207 1.67 2.52 2.92
N THR A 208 2.98 2.47 3.19
CA THR A 208 3.70 3.34 4.13
C THR A 208 3.74 4.83 3.76
N ARG A 209 3.23 5.20 2.58
CA ARG A 209 3.07 6.59 2.11
C ARG A 209 1.64 7.12 2.27
N PHE A 210 0.77 6.41 3.00
CA PHE A 210 -0.61 6.84 3.22
C PHE A 210 -0.72 8.27 3.75
N GLN A 211 0.24 8.71 4.59
CA GLN A 211 0.22 10.06 5.17
C GLN A 211 0.54 11.12 4.10
N GLN A 212 1.59 10.91 3.30
CA GLN A 212 1.91 11.81 2.17
C GLN A 212 0.76 11.89 1.17
N TYR A 213 0.13 10.76 0.88
CA TYR A 213 -1.05 10.71 0.02
C TYR A 213 -2.21 11.58 0.56
N LEU A 214 -2.54 11.41 1.84
CA LEU A 214 -3.57 12.23 2.51
C LEU A 214 -3.18 13.71 2.52
N ASP A 215 -1.92 14.03 2.82
CA ASP A 215 -1.41 15.40 2.83
C ASP A 215 -1.56 16.06 1.45
N THR A 216 -1.27 15.33 0.36
CA THR A 216 -1.47 15.83 -1.00
C THR A 216 -2.93 16.19 -1.25
N LEU A 217 -3.87 15.29 -0.93
CA LEU A 217 -5.29 15.55 -1.15
C LEU A 217 -5.81 16.71 -0.27
N LEU A 218 -5.37 16.79 0.98
CA LEU A 218 -5.74 17.88 1.89
C LEU A 218 -5.20 19.22 1.38
N LYS A 219 -3.95 19.26 0.89
CA LYS A 219 -3.37 20.46 0.28
C LYS A 219 -4.11 20.88 -0.98
N ASP A 220 -4.47 19.94 -1.86
CA ASP A 220 -5.31 20.22 -3.04
C ASP A 220 -6.66 20.84 -2.63
N LEU A 221 -7.19 20.43 -1.47
CA LEU A 221 -8.40 20.98 -0.86
C LEU A 221 -8.19 22.27 -0.04
N GLN A 222 -6.95 22.79 0.04
CA GLN A 222 -6.54 23.91 0.91
C GLN A 222 -6.87 23.69 2.40
N ILE A 223 -6.86 22.43 2.84
CA ILE A 223 -6.98 22.03 4.24
C ILE A 223 -5.58 21.78 4.79
N SER A 224 -5.34 22.17 6.05
CA SER A 224 -4.06 21.88 6.71
C SER A 224 -3.80 20.35 6.73
N PRO A 225 -2.64 19.85 6.30
CA PRO A 225 -2.33 18.43 6.43
C PRO A 225 -2.09 18.01 7.88
N TYR A 226 -1.65 18.94 8.73
CA TYR A 226 -1.35 18.67 10.14
C TYR A 226 -2.63 18.43 10.92
N ARG A 227 -2.71 17.30 11.64
CA ARG A 227 -3.90 16.89 12.39
C ARG A 227 -3.72 16.86 13.90
N LYS A 228 -2.52 17.12 14.41
CA LYS A 228 -2.21 17.10 15.86
C LYS A 228 -1.79 18.46 16.42
N LEU A 229 -1.72 19.48 15.57
CA LEU A 229 -1.53 20.86 16.02
C LEU A 229 -2.66 21.33 16.95
N PRO A 230 -2.37 22.20 17.93
CA PRO A 230 -1.09 22.88 18.18
C PRO A 230 -0.04 22.01 18.91
N ASN A 231 -0.28 20.73 19.19
CA ASN A 231 0.68 19.86 19.86
C ASN A 231 1.77 19.37 18.88
N VAL A 232 2.84 20.16 18.74
CA VAL A 232 3.98 19.88 17.84
C VAL A 232 4.69 18.56 18.16
N LEU A 233 4.80 18.19 19.45
CA LEU A 233 5.42 16.91 19.83
C LEU A 233 4.57 15.73 19.38
N ALA A 234 3.25 15.82 19.53
CA ALA A 234 2.35 14.79 19.02
C ALA A 234 2.39 14.72 17.49
N GLU A 235 2.47 15.87 16.82
CA GLU A 235 2.58 15.98 15.37
C GLU A 235 3.79 15.22 14.79
N VAL A 236 4.92 15.26 15.51
CA VAL A 236 6.16 14.60 15.06
C VAL A 236 6.26 13.14 15.51
N PHE A 237 5.84 12.83 16.74
CA PHE A 237 6.15 11.53 17.37
C PHE A 237 4.96 10.59 17.53
N VAL A 238 3.72 11.08 17.42
CA VAL A 238 2.53 10.25 17.62
C VAL A 238 1.96 9.84 16.27
N ARG A 239 1.66 8.54 16.13
CA ARG A 239 1.02 8.00 14.93
C ARG A 239 -0.32 8.67 14.63
N TYR A 240 -0.58 8.88 13.36
CA TYR A 240 -1.89 9.24 12.83
C TYR A 240 -2.88 8.07 12.92
N ARG A 241 -4.14 8.39 13.17
CA ARG A 241 -5.27 7.47 13.33
C ARG A 241 -6.46 7.99 12.54
N ALA A 242 -7.43 7.12 12.25
CA ALA A 242 -8.65 7.55 11.56
C ALA A 242 -9.38 8.71 12.28
N ALA A 243 -9.41 8.70 13.62
CA ALA A 243 -10.01 9.77 14.42
C ALA A 243 -9.39 11.16 14.19
N ASP A 244 -8.10 11.23 13.79
CA ASP A 244 -7.44 12.51 13.51
C ASP A 244 -8.01 13.19 12.24
N TYR A 245 -8.77 12.47 11.41
CA TYR A 245 -9.38 12.98 10.17
C TYR A 245 -10.89 13.25 10.30
N ALA A 246 -11.50 13.02 11.47
CA ALA A 246 -12.96 13.08 11.64
C ALA A 246 -13.59 14.46 11.34
N ASP A 247 -12.82 15.53 11.45
CA ASP A 247 -13.28 16.90 11.22
C ASP A 247 -12.90 17.46 9.83
N VAL A 248 -12.30 16.67 8.94
CA VAL A 248 -11.85 17.14 7.62
C VAL A 248 -12.97 17.80 6.82
N PHE A 249 -14.17 17.23 6.83
CA PHE A 249 -15.31 17.83 6.14
C PHE A 249 -15.69 19.20 6.73
N LYS A 250 -15.65 19.36 8.06
CA LYS A 250 -15.93 20.65 8.72
C LYS A 250 -14.84 21.67 8.40
N ASP A 251 -13.58 21.25 8.36
CA ASP A 251 -12.45 22.09 7.95
C ASP A 251 -12.62 22.59 6.52
N TYR A 252 -13.03 21.71 5.60
CA TYR A 252 -13.34 22.08 4.22
C TYR A 252 -14.45 23.12 4.13
N GLN A 253 -15.55 22.94 4.88
CA GLN A 253 -16.65 23.89 4.91
C GLN A 253 -16.23 25.26 5.46
N ARG A 254 -15.34 25.30 6.46
CA ARG A 254 -14.79 26.54 7.04
C ARG A 254 -13.80 27.23 6.10
N GLY A 255 -12.99 26.45 5.39
CA GLY A 255 -11.92 26.93 4.51
C GLY A 255 -12.40 27.50 3.18
N ASN A 256 -13.63 27.21 2.74
CA ASN A 256 -14.17 27.69 1.47
C ASN A 256 -15.42 28.61 1.61
N PRO A 257 -15.33 29.75 2.31
CA PRO A 257 -16.47 30.65 2.50
C PRO A 257 -16.84 31.50 1.28
N ALA A 258 -16.00 31.54 0.23
CA ALA A 258 -16.12 32.50 -0.88
C ALA A 258 -16.10 31.90 -2.31
N GLY A 259 -16.19 30.57 -2.45
CA GLY A 259 -16.25 29.94 -3.79
C GLY A 259 -14.96 30.05 -4.59
N LYS A 260 -13.80 30.12 -3.92
CA LYS A 260 -12.49 30.09 -4.59
C LYS A 260 -12.32 28.76 -5.31
N ILE A 261 -11.93 28.83 -6.58
CA ILE A 261 -11.57 27.64 -7.35
C ILE A 261 -10.22 27.12 -6.82
N LEU A 262 -10.22 25.86 -6.38
CA LEU A 262 -9.06 25.14 -5.91
C LEU A 262 -8.29 24.57 -7.10
N SER A 263 -6.97 24.62 -7.06
CA SER A 263 -6.11 24.07 -8.11
C SER A 263 -5.11 23.09 -7.48
N PRO A 264 -5.19 21.79 -7.80
CA PRO A 264 -4.23 20.80 -7.34
C PRO A 264 -2.79 21.14 -7.74
N SER A 265 -1.82 20.75 -6.90
CA SER A 265 -0.41 20.98 -7.24
C SER A 265 0.02 20.14 -8.44
N ALA A 266 0.80 20.73 -9.36
CA ALA A 266 1.39 20.01 -10.49
C ALA A 266 2.40 18.93 -10.04
N LEU A 267 3.01 19.11 -8.86
CA LEU A 267 4.03 18.21 -8.31
C LEU A 267 3.47 17.39 -7.14
N LEU A 268 3.88 16.13 -7.09
CA LEU A 268 3.84 15.31 -5.89
C LEU A 268 5.06 15.69 -5.05
N ASN A 269 4.92 16.74 -4.22
CA ASN A 269 5.97 17.14 -3.28
C ASN A 269 5.99 16.22 -2.05
#